data_AF-A0AAE7TF54-F1
#
_entry.id   AF-A0AAE7TF54-F1
#
_cell.length_a   1.000
_cell.length_b   1.000
_cell.length_c   1.000
_cell.angle_alpha   90.00
_cell.angle_beta   90.00
_cell.angle_gamma   90.00
#
_symmetry.space_group_name_H-M   'P 1'
#
loop_
_entity.id
_entity.type
_entity.pdbx_description
1 polymer ?
#
loop_
_entity_poly.entity_id
_entity_poly.type
_entity_poly.pdbx_seq_one_letter_code
_entity_poly.pdbx_strand_id
1 'polypeptide(L)'
;MDLEILRAAAAAITIIAAAMVAANINARVTVWGFAIFIAASIAWIADGVLEAKTSLVVQNAVLLLIDVLGVWRWLPRAGKEASAA
;
A
#
# COMPACT_ATOMS: atom_id res chain seq x y z
N MET A 1 -15.39 20.40 -8.62
CA MET A 1 -14.67 19.90 -7.42
C MET A 1 -14.29 18.49 -7.78
N ASP A 2 -13.13 18.37 -8.39
CA ASP A 2 -12.85 17.34 -9.37
C ASP A 2 -12.02 16.23 -8.71
N LEU A 3 -11.90 15.08 -9.39
CA LEU A 3 -11.19 13.88 -8.90
C LEU A 3 -9.76 14.15 -8.41
N GLU A 4 -9.19 15.30 -8.76
CA GLU A 4 -7.88 15.79 -8.32
C GLU A 4 -7.68 15.81 -6.80
N ILE A 5 -8.67 16.23 -6.00
CA ILE A 5 -8.52 16.22 -4.53
C ILE A 5 -8.40 14.79 -4.01
N LEU A 6 -9.17 13.86 -4.59
CA LEU A 6 -9.12 12.44 -4.23
C LEU A 6 -7.79 11.81 -4.66
N ARG A 7 -7.28 12.15 -5.85
CA ARG A 7 -5.95 11.72 -6.33
C ARG A 7 -4.83 12.24 -5.44
N ALA A 8 -4.88 13.51 -5.04
CA ALA A 8 -3.90 14.10 -4.13
C ALA A 8 -3.90 13.40 -2.76
N ALA A 9 -5.09 13.09 -2.23
CA ALA A 9 -5.22 12.31 -1.00
C ALA A 9 -4.66 10.88 -1.16
N ALA A 10 -4.98 10.20 -2.27
CA ALA A 10 -4.44 8.87 -2.57
C ALA A 10 -2.91 8.88 -2.66
N ALA A 11 -2.32 9.90 -3.30
CA ALA A 11 -0.87 10.08 -3.37
C ALA A 11 -0.25 10.29 -1.98
N ALA A 12 -0.83 11.16 -1.15
CA ALA A 12 -0.36 11.39 0.21
C ALA A 12 -0.38 10.11 1.07
N ILE A 13 -1.46 9.33 0.98
CA ILE A 13 -1.60 8.04 1.66
C ILE A 13 -0.54 7.05 1.18
N THR A 14 -0.27 7.00 -0.12
CA THR A 14 0.77 6.15 -0.72
C THR A 14 2.16 6.52 -0.18
N ILE A 15 2.46 7.81 -0.05
CA ILE A 15 3.75 8.30 0.49
C ILE A 15 3.90 7.92 1.97
N ILE A 16 2.84 8.03 2.76
CA ILE A 16 2.84 7.62 4.17
C ILE A 16 3.10 6.11 4.29
N ALA A 17 2.43 5.30 3.48
CA ALA A 17 2.68 3.86 3.44
C ALA A 17 4.14 3.53 3.10
N ALA A 18 4.71 4.23 2.11
CA ALA A 18 6.12 4.09 1.75
C ALA A 18 7.05 4.42 2.91
N ALA A 19 6.78 5.51 3.62
CA ALA A 19 7.55 5.91 4.80
C ALA A 19 7.46 4.85 5.92
N MET A 20 6.28 4.27 6.16
CA MET A 20 6.09 3.23 7.18
C MET A 20 6.90 1.97 6.86
N VAL A 21 6.86 1.49 5.61
CA VAL A 21 7.61 0.30 5.18
C VAL A 21 9.12 0.59 5.19
N ALA A 22 9.54 1.75 4.70
CA ALA A 22 10.95 2.13 4.64
C ALA A 22 11.57 2.36 6.01
N ALA A 23 10.83 2.95 6.96
CA ALA A 23 11.31 3.20 8.31
C ALA A 23 11.59 1.88 9.06
N ASN A 24 10.87 0.80 8.73
CA ASN A 24 11.08 -0.56 9.24
C ASN A 24 11.31 -0.62 10.78
N ILE A 25 10.55 0.17 11.53
CA ILE A 25 10.74 0.36 12.98
C ILE A 25 10.38 -0.91 13.76
N ASN A 26 9.31 -1.60 13.36
CA ASN A 26 8.91 -2.90 13.87
C ASN A 26 8.00 -3.60 12.84
N ALA A 27 7.80 -4.91 12.98
CA ALA A 27 7.06 -5.69 12.00
C ALA A 27 5.59 -5.25 11.90
N ARG A 28 4.98 -4.78 12.99
CA ARG A 28 3.58 -4.32 12.99
C ARG A 28 3.40 -3.08 12.11
N VAL A 29 4.28 -2.10 12.22
CA VAL A 29 4.25 -0.89 11.38
C VAL A 29 4.46 -1.26 9.91
N THR A 30 5.39 -2.16 9.62
CA THR A 30 5.65 -2.63 8.24
C THR A 30 4.43 -3.34 7.64
N VAL A 31 3.71 -4.17 8.41
CA VAL A 31 2.44 -4.79 7.97
C VAL A 31 1.39 -3.75 7.65
N TRP A 32 1.22 -2.74 8.50
CA TRP A 32 0.26 -1.65 8.23
C TRP A 32 0.66 -0.83 7.00
N GLY A 33 1.95 -0.61 6.77
CA GLY A 33 2.43 0.05 5.55
C GLY A 33 2.01 -0.72 4.29
N PHE A 34 2.25 -2.04 4.25
CA PHE A 34 1.77 -2.86 3.13
C PHE A 34 0.24 -2.89 3.01
N ALA A 35 -0.50 -2.92 4.11
CA ALA A 35 -1.97 -2.87 4.07
C ALA A 35 -2.50 -1.57 3.46
N ILE A 36 -1.85 -0.44 3.75
CA ILE A 36 -2.20 0.85 3.14
C ILE A 36 -1.80 0.86 1.65
N PHE A 37 -0.66 0.29 1.27
CA PHE A 37 -0.29 0.13 -0.14
C PHE A 37 -1.28 -0.73 -0.94
N ILE A 38 -1.85 -1.79 -0.34
CA ILE A 38 -2.93 -2.57 -0.97
C ILE A 38 -4.13 -1.66 -1.29
N ALA A 39 -4.58 -0.85 -0.33
CA ALA A 39 -5.70 0.06 -0.54
C ALA A 39 -5.38 1.13 -1.59
N ALA A 40 -4.15 1.67 -1.57
CA ALA A 40 -3.68 2.63 -2.57
C ALA A 40 -3.62 2.01 -3.97
N SER A 41 -3.09 0.79 -4.12
CA SER A 41 -3.02 0.08 -5.39
C SER A 41 -4.41 -0.14 -5.99
N ILE A 42 -5.41 -0.50 -5.19
CA ILE A 42 -6.81 -0.63 -5.66
C ILE A 42 -7.34 0.72 -6.16
N ALA A 43 -7.09 1.81 -5.42
CA ALA A 43 -7.52 3.15 -5.82
C ALA A 43 -6.85 3.60 -7.14
N TRP A 44 -5.55 3.36 -7.30
CA TRP A 44 -4.82 3.69 -8.53
C TRP A 44 -5.18 2.81 -9.72
N ILE A 45 -5.56 1.55 -9.50
CA ILE A 45 -6.16 0.70 -10.55
C ILE A 45 -7.47 1.31 -11.01
N ALA A 46 -8.35 1.69 -10.08
CA ALA A 46 -9.64 2.30 -10.42
C ALA A 46 -9.45 3.61 -11.20
N ASP A 47 -8.56 4.50 -10.75
CA ASP A 47 -8.20 5.72 -11.48
C ASP A 47 -7.63 5.42 -12.87
N GLY A 48 -6.75 4.42 -12.98
CA GLY A 48 -6.17 4.00 -14.24
C GLY A 48 -7.22 3.48 -15.24
N VAL A 49 -8.26 2.79 -14.77
CA VAL A 49 -9.38 2.37 -15.61
C VAL A 49 -10.23 3.56 -16.06
N LEU A 50 -10.56 4.48 -15.14
CA LEU A 50 -11.34 5.70 -15.45
C LEU A 50 -10.65 6.60 -16.48
N GLU A 51 -9.31 6.67 -16.41
CA GLU A 51 -8.49 7.52 -17.28
C GLU A 51 -7.92 6.76 -18.51
N ALA A 52 -8.32 5.51 -18.73
CA ALA A 52 -7.79 4.63 -19.77
C ALA A 52 -6.23 4.49 -19.78
N LYS A 53 -5.60 4.59 -18.61
CA LYS A 53 -4.14 4.49 -18.40
C LYS A 53 -3.74 3.05 -18.11
N THR A 54 -3.55 2.25 -19.16
CA THR A 54 -3.17 0.83 -19.04
C THR A 54 -1.88 0.61 -18.22
N SER A 55 -0.87 1.48 -18.37
CA SER A 55 0.38 1.38 -17.61
C SER A 55 0.17 1.53 -16.10
N LEU A 56 -0.73 2.43 -15.68
CA LEU A 56 -1.07 2.65 -14.27
C LEU A 56 -1.79 1.44 -13.68
N VAL A 57 -2.70 0.84 -14.44
CA VAL A 57 -3.42 -0.39 -14.06
C VAL A 57 -2.45 -1.56 -13.87
N VAL A 58 -1.60 -1.82 -14.88
CA VAL A 58 -0.66 -2.95 -14.84
C VAL A 58 0.36 -2.80 -13.71
N GLN A 59 0.91 -1.60 -13.53
CA GLN A 59 1.84 -1.32 -12.44
C GLN A 59 1.21 -1.60 -11.07
N ASN A 60 0.03 -1.04 -10.80
CA ASN A 60 -0.61 -1.19 -9.50
C ASN A 60 -1.17 -2.60 -9.29
N ALA A 61 -1.51 -3.34 -10.35
CA ALA A 61 -1.85 -4.76 -10.23
C ALA A 61 -0.67 -5.60 -9.76
N VAL A 62 0.54 -5.35 -10.29
CA VAL A 62 1.76 -6.03 -9.84
C VAL A 62 2.13 -5.60 -8.41
N LEU A 63 2.04 -4.30 -8.11
CA LEU A 63 2.28 -3.79 -6.75
C LEU A 63 1.32 -4.41 -5.73
N LEU A 64 0.03 -4.51 -6.05
CA LEU A 64 -0.96 -5.17 -5.21
C LEU A 64 -0.53 -6.60 -4.82
N LEU A 65 -0.01 -7.37 -5.77
CA LEU A 65 0.52 -8.71 -5.49
C LEU A 65 1.75 -8.66 -4.57
N ILE A 66 2.68 -7.74 -4.82
CA ILE A 66 3.88 -7.55 -4.00
C ILE A 66 3.50 -7.13 -2.57
N ASP A 67 2.51 -6.25 -2.40
CA ASP A 67 2.07 -5.77 -1.10
C ASP A 67 1.39 -6.87 -0.29
N VAL A 68 0.57 -7.70 -0.94
CA VAL A 68 0.00 -8.91 -0.33
C VAL A 68 1.10 -9.87 0.13
N LEU A 69 2.13 -10.10 -0.69
CA LEU A 69 3.30 -10.89 -0.29
C LEU A 69 4.07 -10.23 0.85
N GLY A 70 4.12 -8.90 0.89
CA GLY A 70 4.67 -8.09 1.97
C GLY A 70 3.95 -8.38 3.30
N VAL A 71 2.61 -8.28 3.31
CA VAL A 71 1.79 -8.63 4.48
C VAL A 71 2.05 -10.08 4.92
N TRP A 72 1.97 -11.04 4.00
CA TRP A 72 2.19 -12.46 4.31
C TRP A 72 3.57 -12.70 4.95
N ARG A 73 4.61 -12.02 4.44
CA ARG A 73 5.98 -12.15 4.98
C ARG A 73 6.14 -11.51 6.36
N TRP A 74 5.49 -10.38 6.63
CA TRP A 74 5.72 -9.63 7.87
C TRP A 74 4.72 -9.92 9.00
N LEU A 75 3.50 -10.37 8.67
CA LEU A 75 2.46 -10.66 9.67
C LEU A 75 2.89 -11.68 10.74
N PRO A 76 3.58 -12.79 10.42
CA PRO A 76 4.07 -13.71 11.44
C PRO A 76 5.13 -13.10 12.35
N ARG A 77 5.95 -12.17 11.84
CA ARG A 77 6.97 -11.46 12.64
C ARG A 77 6.30 -10.51 13.62
N ALA A 78 5.27 -9.78 13.17
CA ALA A 78 4.46 -8.92 14.04
C ALA A 78 3.76 -9.70 15.15
N GLY A 79 3.27 -10.90 14.85
CA GLY A 79 2.69 -11.81 15.85
C GLY A 79 3.69 -12.22 16.93
N LYS A 80 4.92 -12.60 16.53
CA LYS A 80 5.99 -12.99 17.46
C LYS A 80 6.44 -11.83 18.36
N GLU A 81 6.61 -10.63 17.79
CA GLU A 81 6.95 -9.42 18.55
C GLU A 81 5.86 -9.08 19.58
N ALA A 82 4.59 -9.26 19.23
CA ALA A 82 3.47 -9.01 20.14
C ALA A 82 3.39 -10.00 21.31
N SER A 83 3.83 -11.25 21.12
CA SER A 83 3.86 -12.27 22.17
C SER A 83 5.08 -12.18 23.10
N ALA A 84 6.10 -11.40 22.71
CA ALA A 84 7.33 -11.23 23.47
C ALA A 84 7.34 -9.96 24.36
N ALA A 85 6.31 -9.12 24.24
CA ALA A 85 6.09 -7.90 25.03
C ALA A 85 5.11 -8.18 26.17
#